data_AF-A0A955N060-F1
#
_entry.id   AF-A0A955N060-F1
#
_cell.length_a   1.000
_cell.length_b   1.000
_cell.length_c   1.000
_cell.angle_alpha   90.00
_cell.angle_beta   90.00
_cell.angle_gamma   90.00
#
_symmetry.space_group_name_H-M   'P 1'
#
loop_
_entity.id
_entity.type
_entity.pdbx_description
1 polymer ?
#
loop_
_entity_poly.entity_id
_entity_poly.type
_entity_poly.pdbx_seq_one_letter_code
_entity_poly.pdbx_strand_id
1 'polypeptide(L)'
;NIAVERTRNKIIGGGPIPPTTVFTQGGAMRAFKSLVTVENCVLENNRSQLDQGCFIRDSDSKTVFRNCTIVGSGSFPPAIAWSDSASAPTLLNCILVGPGILRYGQGYDDPEAEVSYSNLEGNYPGKGNINVDSKFVDSANGDYHLESDSPCINSGTDTGLTTDFDGNPRPIGRYDMGAFEFPLFRSDLNGDGEVGPEDLMILQSDWGKVLGP
;
A
#
# COMPACT_ATOMS: atom_id res chain seq x y z
N ASN A 1 15.43 -4.17 -23.40
CA ASN A 1 16.24 -3.12 -22.75
C ASN A 1 15.58 -1.77 -22.93
N ILE A 2 14.61 -1.44 -22.07
CA ILE A 2 14.21 -0.06 -21.84
C ILE A 2 14.19 0.10 -20.32
N ALA A 3 15.21 0.81 -19.85
CA ALA A 3 15.29 1.33 -18.51
C ALA A 3 14.18 2.38 -18.35
N VAL A 4 13.37 2.27 -17.29
CA VAL A 4 12.53 3.39 -16.85
C VAL A 4 13.41 4.22 -15.92
N GLU A 5 14.14 5.16 -16.51
CA GLU A 5 14.91 6.16 -15.80
C GLU A 5 13.98 7.13 -15.06
N ARG A 6 14.25 7.30 -13.76
CA ARG A 6 14.03 8.50 -12.94
C ARG A 6 12.72 9.26 -13.17
N THR A 7 11.65 8.60 -12.79
CA THR A 7 10.53 9.24 -12.09
C THR A 7 10.45 8.55 -10.73
N ARG A 8 9.92 9.16 -9.66
CA ARG A 8 9.68 8.47 -8.37
C ARG A 8 8.57 7.39 -8.49
N ASN A 9 8.46 6.76 -9.67
CA ASN A 9 7.56 5.68 -10.06
C ASN A 9 8.20 4.33 -9.70
N LYS A 10 8.59 4.17 -8.44
CA LYS A 10 9.25 2.95 -7.98
C LYS A 10 8.13 2.00 -7.50
N ILE A 11 7.77 1.00 -8.31
CA ILE A 11 7.20 -0.24 -7.78
C ILE A 11 8.38 -0.93 -7.08
N ILE A 12 8.61 -0.58 -5.79
CA ILE A 12 9.65 -1.21 -4.97
C ILE A 12 9.07 -2.51 -4.43
N GLY A 13 9.14 -3.57 -5.22
CA GLY A 13 8.90 -4.91 -4.72
C GLY A 13 10.24 -5.54 -4.36
N GLY A 14 10.40 -5.94 -3.10
CA GLY A 14 11.48 -6.84 -2.67
C GLY A 14 11.24 -8.25 -3.23
N GLY A 15 11.62 -8.48 -4.49
CA GLY A 15 11.54 -9.80 -5.12
C GLY A 15 11.57 -9.77 -6.65
N PRO A 16 12.09 -10.81 -7.32
CA PRO A 16 12.17 -10.85 -8.77
C PRO A 16 10.76 -10.87 -9.40
N ILE A 17 10.41 -9.79 -10.10
CA ILE A 17 9.19 -9.69 -10.92
C ILE A 17 9.36 -10.62 -12.14
N PRO A 18 8.52 -11.66 -12.34
CA PRO A 18 8.54 -12.46 -13.56
C PRO A 18 8.18 -11.58 -14.77
N PRO A 19 8.61 -11.92 -16.00
CA PRO A 19 8.50 -11.03 -17.15
C PRO A 19 7.05 -10.93 -17.64
N THR A 20 6.25 -10.06 -17.04
CA THR A 20 5.02 -9.52 -17.63
C THR A 20 5.18 -8.00 -17.72
N THR A 21 4.99 -7.47 -18.92
CA THR A 21 5.39 -6.10 -19.28
C THR A 21 4.46 -5.07 -18.64
N VAL A 22 4.83 -4.53 -17.47
CA VAL A 22 4.17 -3.35 -16.88
C VAL A 22 4.64 -2.12 -17.68
N PHE A 23 3.78 -1.59 -18.55
CA PHE A 23 4.00 -0.29 -19.19
C PHE A 23 3.39 0.81 -18.33
N THR A 24 4.23 1.60 -17.66
CA THR A 24 3.79 2.87 -17.06
C THR A 24 3.67 3.93 -18.16
N GLN A 25 2.53 3.98 -18.87
CA GLN A 25 2.15 5.22 -19.55
C GLN A 25 1.35 6.09 -18.57
N GLY A 26 2.04 7.02 -17.92
CA GLY A 26 1.42 8.06 -17.07
C GLY A 26 0.97 7.64 -15.68
N GLY A 27 1.29 6.43 -15.19
CA GLY A 27 0.86 5.94 -13.87
C GLY A 27 -0.28 4.90 -13.91
N ALA A 28 -0.65 4.41 -15.09
CA ALA A 28 -1.57 3.28 -15.22
C ALA A 28 -0.83 1.94 -15.13
N MET A 29 -1.39 0.98 -14.40
CA MET A 29 -1.06 -0.44 -14.53
C MET A 29 -1.89 -1.02 -15.69
N ARG A 30 -1.24 -1.66 -16.66
CA ARG A 30 -1.92 -2.25 -17.81
C ARG A 30 -1.60 -3.74 -17.91
N ALA A 31 -2.62 -4.58 -17.79
CA ALA A 31 -2.51 -6.01 -18.05
C ALA A 31 -3.43 -6.41 -19.22
N PHE A 32 -3.12 -7.54 -19.88
CA PHE A 32 -3.96 -8.09 -20.94
C PHE A 32 -4.01 -9.60 -20.79
N LYS A 33 -5.21 -10.14 -20.58
CA LYS A 33 -5.46 -11.56 -20.28
C LYS A 33 -4.48 -12.16 -19.26
N SER A 34 -4.24 -11.46 -18.16
CA SER A 34 -3.18 -11.78 -17.19
C SER A 34 -3.67 -11.68 -15.74
N LEU A 35 -2.94 -12.31 -14.82
CA LEU A 35 -3.04 -12.08 -13.38
C LEU A 35 -1.86 -11.21 -12.95
N VAL A 36 -2.14 -10.08 -12.32
CA VAL A 36 -1.12 -9.19 -11.76
C VAL A 36 -1.25 -9.20 -10.24
N THR A 37 -0.15 -9.49 -9.56
CA THR A 37 -0.08 -9.49 -8.09
C THR A 37 0.89 -8.40 -7.65
N VAL A 38 0.44 -7.55 -6.73
CA VAL A 38 1.21 -6.45 -6.15
C VAL A 38 1.22 -6.66 -4.64
N GLU A 39 2.41 -6.79 -4.06
CA GLU A 39 2.60 -7.15 -2.65
C GLU A 39 3.58 -6.19 -2.00
N ASN A 40 3.31 -5.74 -0.77
CA ASN A 40 4.20 -4.87 0.01
C ASN A 40 4.66 -3.64 -0.78
N CYS A 41 3.76 -2.94 -1.48
CA CYS A 41 4.11 -1.81 -2.31
C CYS A 41 3.44 -0.52 -1.82
N VAL A 42 4.17 0.59 -1.93
CA VAL A 42 3.61 1.95 -1.89
C VAL A 42 3.36 2.40 -3.32
N LEU A 43 2.11 2.73 -3.63
CA LEU A 43 1.68 3.24 -4.92
C LEU A 43 1.22 4.69 -4.75
N GLU A 44 2.15 5.63 -4.88
CA GLU A 44 1.86 7.07 -4.78
C GLU A 44 2.06 7.78 -6.12
N ASN A 45 1.34 8.89 -6.33
CA ASN A 45 1.48 9.77 -7.51
C ASN A 45 1.31 9.07 -8.87
N ASN A 46 0.65 7.92 -8.90
CA ASN A 46 0.27 7.24 -10.12
C ASN A 46 -0.97 7.96 -10.71
N ARG A 47 -0.84 8.63 -11.86
CA ARG A 47 -1.92 9.50 -12.41
C ARG A 47 -2.63 9.02 -13.67
N SER A 48 -2.27 7.98 -14.39
CA SER A 48 -2.84 7.70 -15.74
C SER A 48 -2.98 8.95 -16.68
N GLN A 49 -3.49 8.78 -17.90
CA GLN A 49 -3.77 9.92 -18.80
C GLN A 49 -5.20 10.48 -18.64
N LEU A 50 -6.04 9.80 -17.85
CA LEU A 50 -7.43 10.19 -17.57
C LEU A 50 -7.55 10.78 -16.16
N ASP A 51 -6.43 11.25 -15.62
CA ASP A 51 -6.23 11.73 -14.25
C ASP A 51 -6.38 10.69 -13.14
N GLN A 52 -6.94 9.50 -13.45
CA GLN A 52 -7.19 8.35 -12.57
C GLN A 52 -5.95 7.90 -11.79
N GLY A 53 -6.11 7.49 -10.52
CA GLY A 53 -5.04 6.99 -9.64
C GLY A 53 -4.31 5.77 -10.20
N CYS A 54 -4.24 4.66 -9.46
CA CYS A 54 -3.79 3.41 -10.04
C CYS A 54 -4.86 2.91 -11.04
N PHE A 55 -4.71 3.28 -12.32
CA PHE A 55 -5.64 2.86 -13.37
C PHE A 55 -5.25 1.49 -13.89
N ILE A 56 -6.14 0.53 -13.72
CA ILE A 56 -6.05 -0.85 -14.17
C ILE A 56 -6.80 -0.96 -15.50
N ARG A 57 -6.07 -0.85 -16.61
CA ARG A 57 -6.64 -1.16 -17.93
C ARG A 57 -6.49 -2.64 -18.18
N ASP A 58 -7.51 -3.37 -17.80
CA ASP A 58 -7.56 -4.80 -17.95
C ASP A 58 -8.65 -5.16 -18.95
N SER A 59 -8.35 -6.14 -19.81
CA SER A 59 -9.27 -6.76 -20.75
C SER A 59 -9.25 -8.24 -20.43
N ASP A 60 -10.19 -8.68 -19.60
CA ASP A 60 -10.23 -10.02 -18.99
C ASP A 60 -8.97 -10.32 -18.13
N SER A 61 -8.55 -9.40 -17.27
CA SER A 61 -7.37 -9.60 -16.38
C SER A 61 -7.74 -9.37 -14.92
N LYS A 62 -7.03 -10.00 -13.98
CA LYS A 62 -7.29 -9.82 -12.54
C LYS A 62 -6.08 -9.17 -11.90
N THR A 63 -6.30 -8.13 -11.11
CA THR A 63 -5.24 -7.50 -10.31
C THR A 63 -5.51 -7.74 -8.82
N VAL A 64 -4.50 -8.21 -8.11
CA VAL A 64 -4.55 -8.53 -6.68
C VAL A 64 -3.52 -7.67 -5.94
N PHE A 65 -3.99 -6.86 -4.99
CA PHE A 65 -3.15 -6.10 -4.08
C PHE A 65 -3.15 -6.78 -2.71
N ARG A 66 -1.95 -6.99 -2.14
CA ARG A 66 -1.78 -7.48 -0.77
C ARG A 66 -0.84 -6.57 -0.03
N ASN A 67 -1.20 -6.14 1.17
CA ASN A 67 -0.31 -5.35 2.02
C ASN A 67 0.27 -4.14 1.25
N CYS A 68 -0.59 -3.36 0.59
CA CYS A 68 -0.16 -2.20 -0.19
C CYS A 68 -0.72 -0.92 0.42
N THR A 69 0.05 0.17 0.32
CA THR A 69 -0.43 1.53 0.61
C THR A 69 -0.61 2.25 -0.72
N ILE A 70 -1.84 2.60 -1.07
CA ILE A 70 -2.19 3.17 -2.37
C ILE A 70 -2.73 4.58 -2.16
N VAL A 71 -2.01 5.56 -2.69
CA VAL A 71 -2.29 6.97 -2.46
C VAL A 71 -2.87 7.59 -3.72
N GLY A 72 -4.13 7.98 -3.62
CA GLY A 72 -4.84 8.70 -4.67
C GLY A 72 -4.25 10.09 -4.90
N SER A 73 -4.45 10.62 -6.10
CA SER A 73 -3.89 11.92 -6.54
C SER A 73 -4.62 13.15 -5.98
N GLY A 74 -5.50 12.97 -4.98
CA GLY A 74 -6.16 14.04 -4.22
C GLY A 74 -7.16 14.93 -4.96
N SER A 75 -7.28 14.84 -6.29
CA SER A 75 -8.00 15.84 -7.11
C SER A 75 -9.17 15.31 -7.95
N PHE A 76 -9.86 14.25 -7.52
CA PHE A 76 -10.89 13.56 -8.32
C PHE A 76 -10.30 12.81 -9.50
N PRO A 77 -9.60 11.74 -9.15
CA PRO A 77 -10.21 10.42 -9.34
C PRO A 77 -9.80 9.40 -8.25
N PRO A 78 -10.43 8.19 -8.20
CA PRO A 78 -10.17 7.20 -7.15
C PRO A 78 -8.70 6.82 -6.99
N ALA A 79 -8.37 6.26 -5.82
CA ALA A 79 -7.09 5.60 -5.56
C ALA A 79 -6.84 4.44 -6.55
N ILE A 80 -7.90 3.70 -6.92
CA ILE A 80 -7.86 2.65 -7.92
C ILE A 80 -9.05 2.80 -8.88
N ALA A 81 -8.78 2.70 -10.18
CA ALA A 81 -9.83 2.62 -11.20
C ALA A 81 -9.63 1.44 -12.15
N TRP A 82 -10.71 0.87 -12.70
CA TRP A 82 -10.61 -0.23 -13.67
C TRP A 82 -11.66 -0.16 -14.80
N SER A 83 -11.42 -0.87 -15.91
CA SER A 83 -12.16 -0.68 -17.17
C SER A 83 -13.31 -1.65 -17.47
N ASP A 84 -13.34 -2.86 -16.90
CA ASP A 84 -14.41 -3.84 -17.16
C ASP A 84 -14.74 -4.72 -15.93
N SER A 85 -15.95 -5.28 -15.87
CA SER A 85 -16.39 -6.08 -14.72
C SER A 85 -15.62 -7.40 -14.55
N ALA A 86 -15.07 -7.94 -15.64
CA ALA A 86 -14.23 -9.13 -15.58
C ALA A 86 -12.87 -8.86 -14.91
N SER A 87 -12.54 -7.58 -14.72
CA SER A 87 -11.27 -7.10 -14.21
C SER A 87 -11.36 -6.35 -12.90
N ALA A 88 -12.40 -6.63 -12.12
CA ALA A 88 -12.54 -6.07 -10.79
C ALA A 88 -11.32 -6.43 -9.91
N PRO A 89 -10.70 -5.46 -9.23
CA PRO A 89 -9.52 -5.71 -8.43
C PRO A 89 -9.87 -6.44 -7.13
N THR A 90 -8.92 -7.22 -6.62
CA THR A 90 -8.97 -7.79 -5.27
C THR A 90 -7.98 -7.06 -4.38
N LEU A 91 -8.43 -6.62 -3.20
CA LEU A 91 -7.61 -5.96 -2.19
C LEU A 91 -7.66 -6.75 -0.88
N LEU A 92 -6.48 -7.00 -0.30
CA LEU A 92 -6.31 -7.67 0.97
C LEU A 92 -5.26 -6.93 1.81
N ASN A 93 -5.55 -6.62 3.07
CA ASN A 93 -4.62 -5.89 3.95
C ASN A 93 -4.11 -4.57 3.36
N CYS A 94 -4.89 -3.86 2.54
CA CYS A 94 -4.43 -2.63 1.90
C CYS A 94 -4.85 -1.40 2.70
N ILE A 95 -4.11 -0.31 2.56
CA ILE A 95 -4.53 1.04 2.97
C ILE A 95 -4.68 1.90 1.71
N LEU A 96 -5.85 2.49 1.51
CA LEU A 96 -6.10 3.45 0.44
C LEU A 96 -6.20 4.85 1.06
N VAL A 97 -5.40 5.78 0.53
CA VAL A 97 -5.36 7.17 0.97
C VAL A 97 -6.03 8.03 -0.10
N GLY A 98 -7.16 8.65 0.26
CA GLY A 98 -8.01 9.40 -0.66
C GLY A 98 -9.25 8.62 -1.12
N PRO A 99 -10.01 9.18 -2.08
CA PRO A 99 -11.33 8.66 -2.43
C PRO A 99 -11.21 7.26 -3.03
N GLY A 100 -12.09 6.35 -2.59
CA GLY A 100 -12.01 4.88 -2.72
C GLY A 100 -11.71 4.27 -4.09
N ILE A 101 -12.53 3.33 -4.53
CA ILE A 101 -12.32 2.54 -5.75
C ILE A 101 -13.49 2.84 -6.71
N LEU A 102 -13.20 2.99 -8.00
CA LEU A 102 -14.24 3.28 -9.00
C LEU A 102 -14.04 2.46 -10.26
N ARG A 103 -15.12 1.83 -10.74
CA ARG A 103 -15.13 1.29 -12.09
C ARG A 103 -15.43 2.41 -13.08
N TYR A 104 -14.63 2.51 -14.14
CA TYR A 104 -14.83 3.53 -15.15
C TYR A 104 -16.23 3.42 -15.78
N GLY A 105 -17.00 4.52 -15.75
CA GLY A 105 -18.38 4.56 -16.23
C GLY A 105 -19.43 4.06 -15.22
N GLN A 106 -19.03 3.68 -14.01
CA GLN A 106 -19.90 3.49 -12.84
C GLN A 106 -19.51 4.50 -11.74
N GLY A 107 -20.34 4.62 -10.70
CA GLY A 107 -20.04 5.44 -9.52
C GLY A 107 -18.96 4.83 -8.61
N TYR A 108 -18.61 5.53 -7.54
CA TYR A 108 -17.78 4.98 -6.45
C TYR A 108 -18.54 3.86 -5.72
N ASP A 109 -17.80 3.01 -5.01
CA ASP A 109 -18.33 1.89 -4.23
C ASP A 109 -19.00 0.80 -5.08
N ASP A 110 -18.42 0.53 -6.26
CA ASP A 110 -18.87 -0.57 -7.10
C ASP A 110 -18.65 -1.92 -6.37
N PRO A 111 -19.72 -2.70 -6.10
CA PRO A 111 -19.65 -3.94 -5.33
C PRO A 111 -18.87 -5.06 -6.02
N GLU A 112 -18.44 -4.87 -7.27
CA GLU A 112 -17.63 -5.87 -8.00
C GLU A 112 -16.20 -5.97 -7.45
N ALA A 113 -15.64 -4.93 -6.81
CA ALA A 113 -14.32 -4.99 -6.19
C ALA A 113 -14.31 -5.89 -4.93
N GLU A 114 -13.43 -6.88 -4.90
CA GLU A 114 -13.30 -7.79 -3.75
C GLU A 114 -12.34 -7.19 -2.72
N VAL A 115 -12.86 -6.54 -1.69
CA VAL A 115 -12.05 -5.88 -0.65
C VAL A 115 -12.22 -6.59 0.69
N SER A 116 -11.13 -6.98 1.35
CA SER A 116 -11.18 -7.52 2.72
C SER A 116 -9.98 -7.08 3.56
N TYR A 117 -10.18 -6.99 4.88
CA TYR A 117 -9.17 -6.58 5.84
C TYR A 117 -8.40 -5.31 5.41
N SER A 118 -9.07 -4.33 4.81
CA SER A 118 -8.42 -3.13 4.27
C SER A 118 -8.96 -1.85 4.90
N ASN A 119 -8.14 -0.79 4.97
CA ASN A 119 -8.55 0.55 5.39
C ASN A 119 -8.76 1.45 4.18
N LEU A 120 -10.00 1.90 3.95
CA LEU A 120 -10.35 2.70 2.78
C LEU A 120 -11.65 3.49 2.98
N GLU A 121 -11.71 4.67 2.34
CA GLU A 121 -12.94 5.47 2.29
C GLU A 121 -14.01 4.77 1.42
N GLY A 122 -15.22 4.66 1.96
CA GLY A 122 -16.37 4.04 1.29
C GLY A 122 -16.99 2.91 2.13
N ASN A 123 -18.04 2.28 1.60
CA ASN A 123 -18.74 1.17 2.28
C ASN A 123 -18.57 -0.14 1.49
N TYR A 124 -17.34 -0.61 1.35
CA TYR A 124 -17.06 -1.84 0.61
C TYR A 124 -17.50 -3.08 1.40
N PRO A 125 -18.38 -3.92 0.84
CA PRO A 125 -18.77 -5.16 1.49
C PRO A 125 -17.55 -6.08 1.59
N GLY A 126 -17.21 -6.51 2.80
CA GLY A 126 -16.03 -7.34 3.00
C GLY A 126 -15.69 -7.53 4.46
N LYS A 127 -15.15 -8.71 4.79
CA LYS A 127 -14.78 -9.03 6.16
C LYS A 127 -13.58 -8.18 6.58
N GLY A 128 -13.68 -7.53 7.75
CA GLY A 128 -12.56 -6.85 8.38
C GLY A 128 -12.15 -5.52 7.74
N ASN A 129 -12.92 -4.99 6.78
CA ASN A 129 -12.67 -3.65 6.27
C ASN A 129 -12.96 -2.61 7.35
N ILE A 130 -12.13 -1.58 7.38
CA ILE A 130 -12.26 -0.42 8.25
C ILE A 130 -12.21 0.86 7.40
N ASN A 131 -12.78 1.94 7.93
CA ASN A 131 -12.78 3.26 7.29
C ASN A 131 -12.51 4.29 8.39
N VAL A 132 -11.23 4.46 8.70
CA VAL A 132 -10.71 5.28 9.80
C VAL A 132 -9.42 5.96 9.38
N ASP A 133 -9.02 6.99 10.10
CA ASP A 133 -7.69 7.58 9.90
C ASP A 133 -6.61 6.51 10.13
N SER A 134 -5.76 6.30 9.12
CA SER A 134 -4.64 5.35 9.17
C SER A 134 -3.58 5.76 10.18
N LYS A 135 -3.50 7.05 10.55
CA LYS A 135 -2.45 7.61 11.42
C LYS A 135 -1.04 7.29 10.92
N PHE A 136 -0.68 7.90 9.80
CA PHE A 136 0.68 7.83 9.28
C PHE A 136 1.60 8.81 9.99
N VAL A 137 2.88 8.45 10.13
CA VAL A 137 3.91 9.32 10.72
C VAL A 137 4.05 10.64 9.95
N ASP A 138 4.19 10.59 8.62
CA ASP A 138 4.29 11.80 7.79
C ASP A 138 3.89 11.54 6.32
N SER A 139 2.61 11.25 6.11
CA SER A 139 2.07 10.99 4.76
C SER A 139 2.25 12.16 3.79
N ALA A 140 2.36 13.39 4.27
CA ALA A 140 2.57 14.57 3.42
C ALA A 140 3.96 14.56 2.76
N ASN A 141 4.94 13.92 3.40
CA ASN A 141 6.30 13.76 2.88
C ASN A 141 6.59 12.34 2.36
N GLY A 142 5.57 11.47 2.26
CA GLY A 142 5.68 10.11 1.75
C GLY A 142 6.10 9.06 2.78
N ASP A 143 6.06 9.39 4.07
CA ASP A 143 6.26 8.43 5.14
C ASP A 143 4.92 7.82 5.57
N TYR A 144 4.68 6.59 5.09
CA TYR A 144 3.46 5.84 5.37
C TYR A 144 3.66 4.76 6.44
N HIS A 145 4.69 4.87 7.27
CA HIS A 145 4.75 4.11 8.52
C HIS A 145 3.58 4.49 9.42
N LEU A 146 3.09 3.52 10.19
CA LEU A 146 1.98 3.72 11.11
C LEU A 146 2.47 4.32 12.43
N GLU A 147 1.70 5.25 12.99
CA GLU A 147 1.89 5.68 14.37
C GLU A 147 1.48 4.57 15.35
N SER A 148 2.05 4.58 16.56
CA SER A 148 1.87 3.49 17.54
C SER A 148 0.44 3.26 18.03
N ASP A 149 -0.48 4.18 17.76
CA ASP A 149 -1.91 4.09 18.10
C ASP A 149 -2.80 4.03 16.85
N SER A 150 -2.22 3.66 15.71
CA SER A 150 -2.94 3.42 14.46
C SER A 150 -3.91 2.23 14.59
N PRO A 151 -5.16 2.37 14.11
CA PRO A 151 -6.10 1.25 14.04
C PRO A 151 -5.74 0.21 12.97
N CYS A 152 -4.78 0.51 12.08
CA CYS A 152 -4.33 -0.41 11.03
C CYS A 152 -3.35 -1.47 11.57
N ILE A 153 -2.79 -1.25 12.76
CA ILE A 153 -1.90 -2.17 13.45
C ILE A 153 -2.67 -3.40 13.94
N ASN A 154 -2.12 -4.59 13.69
CA ASN A 154 -2.63 -5.90 14.04
C ASN A 154 -4.07 -6.16 13.52
N SER A 155 -4.51 -5.44 12.49
CA SER A 155 -5.90 -5.48 11.99
C SER A 155 -6.05 -6.26 10.69
N GLY A 156 -4.96 -6.67 10.05
CA GLY A 156 -4.95 -7.51 8.86
C GLY A 156 -5.19 -9.01 9.13
N THR A 157 -5.08 -9.79 8.07
CA THR A 157 -5.15 -11.26 8.04
C THR A 157 -3.89 -11.87 7.44
N ASP A 158 -3.71 -13.18 7.60
CA ASP A 158 -2.60 -13.91 7.00
C ASP A 158 -2.60 -13.81 5.46
N THR A 159 -1.47 -13.36 4.89
CA THR A 159 -1.22 -13.29 3.44
C THR A 159 -0.08 -14.20 3.00
N GLY A 160 0.63 -14.84 3.95
CA GLY A 160 1.84 -15.63 3.69
C GLY A 160 3.09 -14.79 3.38
N LEU A 161 3.01 -13.46 3.37
CA LEU A 161 4.15 -12.57 3.19
C LEU A 161 5.01 -12.55 4.46
N THR A 162 6.33 -12.63 4.29
CA THR A 162 7.29 -12.76 5.41
C THR A 162 8.07 -11.50 5.73
N THR A 163 8.02 -10.50 4.84
CA THR A 163 8.63 -9.18 5.04
C THR A 163 7.68 -8.08 4.60
N ASP A 164 7.96 -6.83 4.97
CA ASP A 164 7.24 -5.64 4.51
C ASP A 164 8.01 -4.89 3.39
N PHE A 165 7.64 -3.64 3.11
CA PHE A 165 8.26 -2.79 2.09
C PHE A 165 9.72 -2.40 2.40
N ASP A 166 10.07 -2.22 3.68
CA ASP A 166 11.43 -1.90 4.11
C ASP A 166 12.30 -3.14 4.31
N GLY A 167 11.70 -4.32 4.20
CA GLY A 167 12.35 -5.62 4.36
C GLY A 167 12.33 -6.13 5.80
N ASN A 168 11.58 -5.47 6.70
CA ASN A 168 11.41 -5.89 8.07
C ASN A 168 10.54 -7.14 8.14
N PRO A 169 10.71 -8.01 9.16
CA PRO A 169 9.88 -9.19 9.34
C PRO A 169 8.39 -8.85 9.41
N ARG A 170 7.56 -9.68 8.76
CA ARG A 170 6.09 -9.61 8.80
C ARG A 170 5.51 -11.01 8.94
N PRO A 171 4.48 -11.22 9.77
CA PRO A 171 3.91 -10.26 10.70
C PRO A 171 4.73 -10.18 11.99
N ILE A 172 4.67 -9.04 12.69
CA ILE A 172 5.09 -8.94 14.09
C ILE A 172 3.82 -9.01 14.95
N GLY A 173 3.46 -10.24 15.33
CA GLY A 173 2.16 -10.52 15.94
C GLY A 173 1.11 -10.88 14.88
N ARG A 174 0.21 -9.95 14.56
CA ARG A 174 -0.75 -10.06 13.44
C ARG A 174 -0.37 -9.07 12.36
N TYR A 175 -0.64 -9.43 11.10
CA TYR A 175 -0.41 -8.55 9.97
C TYR A 175 -1.04 -7.18 10.17
N ASP A 176 -0.27 -6.14 9.88
CA ASP A 176 -0.78 -4.79 9.71
C ASP A 176 -1.36 -4.60 8.33
N MET A 177 -2.35 -3.71 8.21
CA MET A 177 -2.79 -3.22 6.91
C MET A 177 -1.73 -2.25 6.35
N GLY A 178 -1.57 -2.23 5.02
CA GLY A 178 -0.63 -1.35 4.34
C GLY A 178 0.71 -2.01 4.02
N ALA A 179 1.62 -1.21 3.46
CA ALA A 179 2.92 -1.66 2.97
C ALA A 179 3.96 -1.93 4.06
N PHE A 180 3.82 -1.29 5.21
CA PHE A 180 4.76 -1.33 6.33
C PHE A 180 4.18 -2.13 7.50
N GLU A 181 5.03 -2.88 8.19
CA GLU A 181 4.66 -3.52 9.47
C GLU A 181 5.16 -2.62 10.61
N PHE A 182 4.32 -2.40 11.61
CA PHE A 182 4.66 -1.63 12.78
C PHE A 182 5.55 -2.46 13.72
N PRO A 183 6.73 -1.97 14.10
CA PRO A 183 7.57 -2.67 15.08
C PRO A 183 6.88 -2.68 16.44
N LEU A 184 6.56 -3.86 16.97
CA LEU A 184 5.82 -4.00 18.23
C LEU A 184 6.55 -3.40 19.45
N PHE A 185 7.86 -3.15 19.33
CA PHE A 185 8.65 -2.66 20.44
C PHE A 185 8.95 -1.19 20.26
N ARG A 186 8.38 -0.34 21.12
CA ARG A 186 8.76 1.08 21.23
C ARG A 186 10.24 1.32 21.54
N SER A 187 10.92 0.26 21.97
CA SER A 187 12.34 0.25 22.31
C SER A 187 13.21 -0.41 21.23
N ASP A 188 12.61 -0.90 20.15
CA ASP A 188 13.31 -1.26 18.92
C ASP A 188 13.52 0.05 18.16
N LEU A 189 14.61 0.72 18.51
CA LEU A 189 14.98 2.05 18.01
C LEU A 189 15.73 1.95 16.67
N ASN A 190 16.23 0.77 16.31
CA ASN A 190 16.90 0.52 15.04
C ASN A 190 15.97 -0.08 13.96
N GLY A 191 14.76 -0.53 14.35
CA GLY A 191 13.73 -1.07 13.48
C GLY A 191 13.99 -2.52 13.03
N ASP A 192 14.86 -3.28 13.69
CA ASP A 192 15.26 -4.62 13.27
C ASP A 192 14.31 -5.75 13.75
N GLY A 193 13.29 -5.39 14.53
CA GLY A 193 12.30 -6.31 15.07
C GLY A 193 12.73 -6.96 16.40
N GLU A 194 13.90 -6.63 16.94
CA GLU A 194 14.40 -7.04 18.24
C GLU A 194 14.58 -5.82 19.18
N VAL A 195 14.59 -6.04 20.49
CA VAL A 195 15.04 -5.02 21.46
C VAL A 195 16.38 -5.47 21.98
N GLY A 196 17.44 -4.95 21.37
CA GLY A 196 18.82 -5.39 21.54
C GLY A 196 19.77 -4.32 22.10
N PRO A 197 21.04 -4.70 22.33
CA PRO A 197 22.10 -3.76 22.67
C PRO A 197 22.26 -2.61 21.65
N GLU A 198 21.93 -2.87 20.38
CA GLU A 198 21.94 -1.91 19.28
C GLU A 198 20.96 -0.75 19.54
N ASP A 199 19.75 -1.04 20.03
CA ASP A 199 18.79 -0.01 20.42
C ASP A 199 19.25 0.78 21.63
N LEU A 200 19.88 0.11 22.59
CA LEU A 200 20.46 0.78 23.74
C LEU A 200 21.55 1.77 23.32
N MET A 201 22.33 1.47 22.28
CA MET A 201 23.32 2.41 21.73
C MET A 201 22.64 3.63 21.09
N ILE A 202 21.53 3.44 20.37
CA ILE A 202 20.75 4.55 19.80
C ILE A 202 20.19 5.43 20.92
N LEU A 203 19.54 4.82 21.92
CA LEU A 203 19.04 5.51 23.11
C LEU A 203 20.13 6.30 23.82
N GLN A 204 21.30 5.68 24.03
CA GLN A 204 22.44 6.33 24.68
C GLN A 204 22.98 7.50 23.87
N SER A 205 22.98 7.39 22.54
CA SER A 205 23.48 8.43 21.64
C SER A 205 22.61 9.69 21.63
N ASP A 206 21.31 9.54 21.86
CA ASP A 206 20.31 10.62 21.81
C ASP A 206 19.83 11.09 23.19
N TRP A 207 20.32 10.45 24.27
CA TRP A 207 19.89 10.75 25.63
C TRP A 207 20.09 12.23 25.98
N GLY A 208 18.97 12.94 26.20
CA GLY A 208 18.98 14.35 26.57
C GLY A 208 19.16 15.33 25.42
N LYS A 209 19.18 14.87 24.16
CA LYS A 209 19.07 15.77 23.00
C LYS A 209 17.68 16.38 22.95
N VAL A 210 17.63 17.64 22.54
CA VAL A 210 16.39 18.38 22.32
C VAL A 210 16.48 18.91 20.90
N LEU A 211 15.45 18.73 20.09
CA LEU A 211 15.34 19.43 18.83
C LEU A 211 15.30 20.93 19.16
N GLY A 212 16.08 21.73 18.43
CA GLY A 212 16.17 23.17 18.64
C GLY A 212 14.80 23.86 18.60
N PRO A 213 14.71 25.09 19.14
CA PRO A 213 13.45 25.82 19.24
C PRO A 213 12.79 26.07 17.87
#